data_AF-A0A813KXX8-F1
#
_entry.id   AF-A0A813KXX8-F1
#
_cell.length_a   1.000
_cell.length_b   1.000
_cell.length_c   1.000
_cell.angle_alpha   90.00
_cell.angle_beta   90.00
_cell.angle_gamma   90.00
#
_symmetry.space_group_name_H-M   'P 1'
#
loop_
_entity.id
_entity.type
_entity.pdbx_description
1 polymer ?
#
loop_
_entity_poly.entity_id
_entity_poly.type
_entity_poly.pdbx_seq_one_letter_code
_entity_poly.pdbx_strand_id
1 'polypeptide(L)'
;MFGHLRDVLIQRSRNASGLHSASQVEEDVASPAVLTNELSKAQNTKDFSQDTVKGILLTCLAGIALPWIYAKWTATAEKIVAIEGHSDLLDNCKWIAQVLVIFNHMVYFASVNRFFNYDRWTLLSGSGVDSLLKISHANSFLVNPMFCFISGVVSQGKPSYRRVVRYVQYLVLPTLIFHFLMEPAFTVGVGTLDPEKIVKDTAHTLTWSSMSTHAHHSPAWYLFALCLWRGSAFLVWSHLPARHALVGMMFVSCLCGYHQLPDEGMHGFNTAAAYLPYFGLGFFFPFQAVVNSLPQPSVLTCCLVFALVSLYLSVLAPLICPTIDLHGWYGYSQNPFPNYSIPEFLNAGPWDYSLWWSRRVAKFLLDMVAPLLLIFVVFPRSKMPLTYLGQHTLYSYLFQWIGFYWWSLLASKIGFPVITSTAGHIGVLFAVYLPLSLLTLIFFTSSYWRALWSWGLSPRWLDPASKKLVDYLTAEPGSRSAEKC
;
A
#
# COMPACT_ATOMS: atom_id res chain seq x y z
N MET A 1 -14.29 20.43 34.77
CA MET A 1 -14.20 19.45 33.67
C MET A 1 -15.27 18.36 33.79
N PHE A 2 -15.47 17.74 34.96
CA PHE A 2 -16.54 16.74 35.17
C PHE A 2 -17.98 17.29 35.20
N GLY A 3 -18.19 18.56 35.57
CA GLY A 3 -19.52 19.20 35.53
C GLY A 3 -20.09 19.35 34.12
N HIS A 4 -19.24 19.74 33.15
CA HIS A 4 -19.66 19.97 31.77
C HIS A 4 -20.04 18.67 31.05
N LEU A 5 -19.38 17.55 31.37
CA LEU A 5 -19.72 16.23 30.84
C LEU A 5 -21.08 15.74 31.36
N ARG A 6 -21.40 16.03 32.64
CA ARG A 6 -22.69 15.67 33.25
C ARG A 6 -23.85 16.43 32.60
N ASP A 7 -23.67 17.72 32.31
CA ASP A 7 -24.72 18.54 31.70
C ASP A 7 -24.99 18.12 30.25
N VAL A 8 -23.95 17.75 29.49
CA VAL A 8 -24.09 17.22 28.11
C VAL A 8 -24.81 15.87 28.10
N LEU A 9 -24.57 15.00 29.09
CA LEU A 9 -25.24 13.70 29.20
C LEU A 9 -26.71 13.84 29.64
N ILE A 10 -27.02 14.76 30.55
CA ILE A 10 -28.40 15.06 30.97
C ILE A 10 -29.18 15.68 29.81
N GLN A 11 -28.55 16.54 29.00
CA GLN A 11 -29.19 17.17 27.85
C GLN A 11 -29.44 16.17 26.70
N ARG A 12 -28.56 15.18 26.50
CA ARG A 12 -28.81 14.05 25.59
C ARG A 12 -29.92 13.12 26.07
N SER A 13 -30.00 12.84 27.37
CA SER A 13 -31.07 12.03 27.96
C SER A 13 -32.45 12.67 27.79
N ARG A 14 -32.56 13.99 27.94
CA ARG A 14 -33.83 14.73 27.74
C ARG A 14 -34.28 14.83 26.29
N ASN A 15 -33.33 14.85 25.35
CA ASN A 15 -33.66 14.85 23.91
C ASN A 15 -34.07 13.46 23.41
N ALA A 16 -33.64 12.38 24.08
CA ALA A 16 -34.04 11.01 23.76
C ALA A 16 -35.45 10.65 24.24
N SER A 17 -35.99 11.36 25.25
CA SER A 17 -37.33 11.10 25.79
C SER A 17 -38.48 11.78 25.03
N GLY A 18 -38.21 12.49 23.93
CA GLY A 18 -39.20 13.32 23.22
C GLY A 18 -39.81 12.73 21.95
N LEU A 19 -39.47 11.50 21.57
CA LEU A 19 -39.95 10.87 20.33
C LEU A 19 -40.48 9.45 20.60
N HIS A 20 -41.76 9.26 20.32
CA HIS A 20 -42.49 8.01 20.07
C HIS A 20 -41.94 6.69 20.64
N SER A 21 -42.67 6.15 21.62
CA SER A 21 -42.83 4.72 21.96
C SER A 21 -41.71 3.76 21.54
N ALA A 22 -40.63 3.74 22.33
CA ALA A 22 -39.60 2.72 22.33
C ALA A 22 -40.07 1.43 23.02
N SER A 23 -41.09 0.76 22.47
CA SER A 23 -41.51 -0.58 22.89
C SER A 23 -41.69 -1.57 21.74
N GLN A 24 -41.17 -1.25 20.55
CA GLN A 24 -41.24 -2.10 19.35
C GLN A 24 -39.94 -2.20 18.56
N VAL A 25 -38.81 -1.68 19.06
CA VAL A 25 -37.52 -1.69 18.34
C VAL A 25 -36.43 -2.47 19.08
N GLU A 26 -36.67 -2.94 20.31
CA GLU A 26 -35.70 -3.74 21.07
C GLU A 26 -35.81 -5.26 20.88
N GLU A 27 -36.75 -5.75 20.07
CA GLU A 27 -36.90 -7.20 19.80
C GLU A 27 -36.32 -7.66 18.44
N ASP A 28 -35.87 -6.73 17.57
CA ASP A 28 -35.37 -7.06 16.22
C ASP A 28 -33.84 -6.99 16.07
N VAL A 29 -33.11 -6.73 17.15
CA VAL A 29 -31.64 -6.77 17.13
C VAL A 29 -31.16 -8.05 17.81
N ALA A 30 -30.76 -9.01 16.97
CA ALA A 30 -30.13 -10.29 17.29
C ALA A 30 -31.04 -11.49 17.57
N SER A 31 -32.06 -11.73 16.74
CA SER A 31 -32.57 -13.09 16.60
C SER A 31 -31.49 -13.99 15.94
N PRO A 32 -31.13 -15.13 16.54
CA PRO A 32 -30.23 -16.13 15.95
C PRO A 32 -30.66 -16.58 14.55
N ALA A 33 -31.94 -16.41 14.20
CA ALA A 33 -32.49 -16.70 12.87
C ALA A 33 -31.98 -15.74 11.78
N VAL A 34 -31.76 -14.45 12.09
CA VAL A 34 -31.21 -13.48 11.11
C VAL A 34 -29.73 -13.77 10.87
N LEU A 35 -28.98 -14.10 11.93
CA LEU A 35 -27.57 -14.46 11.83
C LEU A 35 -27.36 -15.77 11.05
N THR A 36 -28.23 -16.78 11.27
CA THR A 36 -28.19 -18.05 10.53
C THR A 36 -28.62 -17.89 9.07
N ASN A 37 -29.52 -16.96 8.75
CA ASN A 37 -29.92 -16.69 7.36
C ASN A 37 -28.80 -15.98 6.57
N GLU A 38 -28.11 -15.02 7.19
CA GLU A 38 -26.91 -14.37 6.62
C GLU A 38 -25.74 -15.36 6.50
N LEU A 39 -25.53 -16.25 7.47
CA LEU A 39 -24.55 -17.34 7.40
C LEU A 39 -24.89 -18.38 6.31
N SER A 40 -26.17 -18.68 6.09
CA SER A 40 -26.60 -19.58 5.00
C SER A 40 -26.43 -18.94 3.63
N LYS A 41 -26.66 -17.62 3.49
CA LYS A 41 -26.33 -16.85 2.28
C LYS A 41 -24.83 -16.81 2.03
N ALA A 42 -24.01 -16.68 3.08
CA ALA A 42 -22.56 -16.76 2.97
C ALA A 42 -22.09 -18.18 2.60
N GLN A 43 -22.73 -19.24 3.08
CA GLN A 43 -22.41 -20.62 2.72
C GLN A 43 -22.84 -21.02 1.30
N ASN A 44 -23.83 -20.34 0.72
CA ASN A 44 -24.22 -20.49 -0.70
C ASN A 44 -23.29 -19.78 -1.69
N THR A 45 -22.18 -19.17 -1.24
CA THR A 45 -21.13 -18.62 -2.13
C THR A 45 -20.23 -19.69 -2.77
N LYS A 46 -20.53 -20.99 -2.58
CA LYS A 46 -19.81 -22.10 -3.23
C LYS A 46 -20.06 -22.22 -4.73
N ASP A 47 -21.07 -21.53 -5.27
CA ASP A 47 -21.26 -21.47 -6.72
C ASP A 47 -20.30 -20.45 -7.33
N PHE A 48 -19.19 -20.96 -7.86
CA PHE A 48 -18.31 -20.24 -8.77
C PHE A 48 -19.14 -19.80 -9.98
N SER A 49 -19.74 -18.61 -9.91
CA SER A 49 -20.66 -18.15 -10.95
C SER A 49 -19.95 -18.13 -12.30
N GLN A 50 -20.67 -18.49 -13.37
CA GLN A 50 -20.13 -18.42 -14.73
C GLN A 50 -19.55 -17.03 -15.05
N ASP A 51 -20.06 -15.98 -14.41
CA ASP A 51 -19.58 -14.61 -14.56
C ASP A 51 -18.20 -14.39 -13.93
N THR A 52 -17.89 -15.08 -12.83
CA THR A 52 -16.54 -15.08 -12.23
C THR A 52 -15.53 -15.70 -13.18
N VAL A 53 -15.87 -16.86 -13.76
CA VAL A 53 -15.02 -17.55 -14.74
C VAL A 53 -14.80 -16.70 -15.99
N LYS A 54 -15.86 -16.07 -16.52
CA LYS A 54 -15.76 -15.13 -17.65
C LYS A 54 -14.89 -13.92 -17.32
N GLY A 55 -15.02 -13.35 -16.12
CA GLY A 55 -14.20 -12.23 -15.65
C GLY A 55 -12.72 -12.60 -15.54
N ILE A 56 -12.41 -13.79 -15.02
CA ILE A 56 -11.04 -14.33 -14.97
C ILE A 56 -10.48 -14.51 -16.38
N LEU A 57 -11.23 -15.13 -17.29
CA LEU A 57 -10.80 -15.33 -18.67
C LEU A 57 -10.56 -14.00 -19.39
N LEU A 58 -11.44 -13.01 -19.22
CA LEU A 58 -11.23 -11.67 -19.80
C LEU A 58 -9.99 -10.99 -19.24
N THR A 59 -9.75 -11.11 -17.93
CA THR A 59 -8.57 -10.54 -17.26
C THR A 59 -7.29 -11.23 -17.74
N CYS A 60 -7.30 -12.56 -17.90
CA CYS A 60 -6.19 -13.31 -18.49
C CYS A 60 -5.94 -12.91 -19.95
N LEU A 61 -6.99 -12.72 -20.76
CA LEU A 61 -6.86 -12.31 -22.16
C LEU A 61 -6.34 -10.87 -22.33
N ALA A 62 -6.89 -9.91 -21.59
CA ALA A 62 -6.37 -8.54 -21.51
C ALA A 62 -4.93 -8.53 -20.96
N GLY A 63 -4.67 -9.43 -20.02
CA GLY A 63 -3.38 -9.71 -19.43
C GLY A 63 -2.34 -10.30 -20.38
N ILE A 64 -2.73 -11.01 -21.43
CA ILE A 64 -1.81 -11.53 -22.47
C ILE A 64 -1.45 -10.44 -23.48
N ALA A 65 -2.38 -9.51 -23.76
CA ALA A 65 -2.13 -8.41 -24.67
C ALA A 65 -1.03 -7.45 -24.16
N LEU A 66 -0.95 -7.24 -22.84
CA LEU A 66 0.04 -6.36 -22.21
C LEU A 66 1.50 -6.85 -22.42
N PRO A 67 1.88 -8.10 -22.06
CA PRO A 67 3.18 -8.68 -22.37
C PRO A 67 3.49 -8.76 -23.87
N TRP A 68 2.47 -8.89 -24.74
CA TRP A 68 2.68 -8.92 -26.19
C TRP A 68 3.00 -7.54 -26.78
N ILE A 69 2.23 -6.51 -26.42
CA ILE A 69 2.53 -5.11 -26.75
C ILE A 69 3.91 -4.74 -26.21
N TYR A 70 4.18 -5.15 -24.97
CA TYR A 70 5.44 -4.98 -24.28
C TYR A 70 6.62 -5.67 -24.98
N ALA A 71 6.46 -6.92 -25.41
CA ALA A 71 7.48 -7.66 -26.14
C ALA A 71 7.87 -7.00 -27.47
N LYS A 72 6.87 -6.49 -28.21
CA LYS A 72 7.11 -5.71 -29.42
C LYS A 72 7.88 -4.42 -29.12
N TRP A 73 7.63 -3.80 -27.97
CA TRP A 73 8.33 -2.59 -27.54
C TRP A 73 9.77 -2.90 -27.09
N THR A 74 10.03 -4.01 -26.42
CA THR A 74 11.40 -4.37 -26.01
C THR A 74 12.30 -4.77 -27.16
N ALA A 75 11.72 -5.31 -28.25
CA ALA A 75 12.49 -5.67 -29.45
C ALA A 75 13.17 -4.46 -30.11
N THR A 76 12.72 -3.24 -29.81
CA THR A 76 13.29 -1.99 -30.31
C THR A 76 14.15 -1.24 -29.28
N ALA A 77 14.31 -1.76 -28.05
CA ALA A 77 15.12 -1.11 -27.02
C ALA A 77 16.61 -1.49 -27.15
N GLU A 78 17.47 -0.49 -27.33
CA GLU A 78 18.93 -0.67 -27.40
C GLU A 78 19.49 -1.30 -26.12
N LYS A 79 20.43 -2.25 -26.27
CA LYS A 79 21.26 -2.76 -25.16
C LYS A 79 22.19 -1.64 -24.70
N ILE A 80 21.83 -0.94 -23.64
CA ILE A 80 22.65 0.13 -23.06
C ILE A 80 23.37 -0.36 -21.81
N VAL A 81 24.65 0.00 -21.73
CA VAL A 81 25.58 -0.27 -20.63
C VAL A 81 25.04 0.33 -19.33
N ALA A 82 25.04 -0.47 -18.26
CA ALA A 82 24.58 -0.06 -16.93
C ALA A 82 25.27 1.23 -16.48
N ILE A 83 24.49 2.29 -16.27
CA ILE A 83 24.97 3.50 -15.59
C ILE A 83 25.12 3.13 -14.10
N GLU A 84 26.31 3.36 -13.57
CA GLU A 84 26.78 2.94 -12.24
C GLU A 84 25.67 2.95 -11.15
N GLY A 85 25.32 1.77 -10.66
CA GLY A 85 24.52 1.58 -9.45
C GLY A 85 23.00 1.52 -9.61
N HIS A 86 22.46 1.66 -10.83
CA HIS A 86 21.01 1.56 -11.08
C HIS A 86 20.66 0.35 -11.94
N SER A 87 19.61 -0.38 -11.55
CA SER A 87 19.07 -1.51 -12.30
C SER A 87 17.81 -1.07 -13.04
N ASP A 88 17.82 -1.10 -14.38
CA ASP A 88 16.64 -0.78 -15.20
C ASP A 88 15.45 -1.67 -14.80
N LEU A 89 15.70 -2.95 -14.50
CA LEU A 89 14.68 -3.85 -13.98
C LEU A 89 14.03 -3.29 -12.72
N LEU A 90 14.84 -2.88 -11.75
CA LEU A 90 14.35 -2.39 -10.47
C LEU A 90 13.52 -1.10 -10.64
N ASP A 91 13.94 -0.19 -11.50
CA ASP A 91 13.18 1.03 -11.80
C ASP A 91 11.89 0.70 -12.57
N ASN A 92 11.92 -0.28 -13.47
CA ASN A 92 10.72 -0.80 -14.13
C ASN A 92 9.73 -1.42 -13.14
N CYS A 93 10.22 -2.24 -12.21
CA CYS A 93 9.41 -2.84 -11.16
C CYS A 93 8.71 -1.76 -10.31
N LYS A 94 9.43 -0.71 -9.92
CA LYS A 94 8.88 0.38 -9.09
C LYS A 94 7.73 1.10 -9.77
N TRP A 95 7.89 1.52 -11.03
CA TRP A 95 6.83 2.30 -11.68
C TRP A 95 5.62 1.42 -11.99
N ILE A 96 5.81 0.16 -12.41
CA ILE A 96 4.71 -0.78 -12.63
C ILE A 96 3.95 -1.02 -11.32
N ALA A 97 4.67 -1.32 -10.24
CA ALA A 97 4.07 -1.50 -8.93
C ALA A 97 3.30 -0.24 -8.50
N GLN A 98 3.86 0.95 -8.74
CA GLN A 98 3.19 2.22 -8.41
C GLN A 98 1.90 2.43 -9.21
N VAL A 99 1.86 2.09 -10.51
CA VAL A 99 0.61 2.09 -11.28
C VAL A 99 -0.40 1.15 -10.64
N LEU A 100 0.02 -0.05 -10.25
CA LEU A 100 -0.87 -1.03 -9.61
C LEU A 100 -1.37 -0.57 -8.24
N VAL A 101 -0.58 0.18 -7.45
CA VAL A 101 -1.04 0.83 -6.21
C VAL A 101 -2.13 1.85 -6.49
N ILE A 102 -1.87 2.77 -7.43
CA ILE A 102 -2.82 3.83 -7.79
C ILE A 102 -4.12 3.20 -8.30
N PHE A 103 -4.00 2.21 -9.19
CA PHE A 103 -5.12 1.44 -9.70
C PHE A 103 -5.89 0.73 -8.58
N ASN A 104 -5.18 0.07 -7.66
CA ASN A 104 -5.79 -0.59 -6.52
C ASN A 104 -6.65 0.36 -5.68
N HIS A 105 -6.10 1.53 -5.35
CA HIS A 105 -6.82 2.52 -4.58
C HIS A 105 -8.06 3.01 -5.34
N MET A 106 -7.95 3.30 -6.65
CA MET A 106 -9.11 3.67 -7.47
C MET A 106 -10.20 2.60 -7.41
N VAL A 107 -9.85 1.33 -7.62
CA VAL A 107 -10.82 0.21 -7.58
C VAL A 107 -11.42 0.06 -6.18
N TYR A 108 -10.57 0.05 -5.14
CA TYR A 108 -10.99 -0.12 -3.75
C TYR A 108 -12.01 0.94 -3.37
N PHE A 109 -11.66 2.22 -3.51
CA PHE A 109 -12.58 3.27 -3.16
C PHE A 109 -13.86 3.14 -3.99
N ALA A 110 -13.75 2.85 -5.30
CA ALA A 110 -14.90 2.84 -6.21
C ALA A 110 -15.92 1.77 -5.78
N SER A 111 -15.41 0.68 -5.21
CA SER A 111 -16.22 -0.41 -4.69
C SER A 111 -16.88 -0.11 -3.34
N VAL A 112 -16.23 0.64 -2.45
CA VAL A 112 -16.82 1.00 -1.15
C VAL A 112 -17.68 2.27 -1.21
N ASN A 113 -17.76 2.93 -2.37
CA ASN A 113 -18.44 4.21 -2.60
C ASN A 113 -18.10 5.29 -1.55
N ARG A 114 -16.87 5.28 -1.05
CA ARG A 114 -16.41 6.21 -0.01
C ARG A 114 -15.28 7.06 -0.55
N PHE A 115 -15.61 8.18 -1.19
CA PHE A 115 -14.62 9.21 -1.50
C PHE A 115 -15.24 10.62 -1.52
N PHE A 116 -14.72 11.50 -0.66
CA PHE A 116 -15.04 12.94 -0.56
C PHE A 116 -16.54 13.34 -0.62
N ASN A 117 -17.47 12.55 -0.06
CA ASN A 117 -18.91 12.86 0.01
C ASN A 117 -19.59 13.13 -1.35
N TYR A 118 -19.00 12.69 -2.48
CA TYR A 118 -19.63 12.85 -3.79
C TYR A 118 -20.39 11.58 -4.16
N ASP A 119 -21.71 11.68 -4.33
CA ASP A 119 -22.57 10.54 -4.69
C ASP A 119 -22.27 9.90 -6.07
N ARG A 120 -21.36 10.49 -6.87
CA ARG A 120 -21.10 10.08 -8.28
C ARG A 120 -19.63 10.08 -8.69
N TRP A 121 -18.76 9.64 -7.78
CA TRP A 121 -17.33 9.59 -8.11
C TRP A 121 -16.93 8.27 -8.79
N THR A 122 -17.72 7.19 -8.59
CA THR A 122 -17.58 5.91 -9.27
C THR A 122 -18.53 5.79 -10.46
N LEU A 123 -18.07 5.10 -11.51
CA LEU A 123 -18.90 4.73 -12.67
C LEU A 123 -19.62 3.39 -12.45
N LEU A 124 -19.41 2.75 -11.29
CA LEU A 124 -19.67 1.34 -11.06
C LEU A 124 -20.69 1.20 -9.92
N SER A 125 -21.73 0.41 -10.13
CA SER A 125 -22.71 0.07 -9.09
C SER A 125 -23.32 -1.31 -9.31
N GLY A 126 -24.20 -1.73 -8.40
CA GLY A 126 -24.95 -2.99 -8.54
C GLY A 126 -24.13 -4.24 -8.23
N SER A 127 -24.59 -5.39 -8.74
CA SER A 127 -24.07 -6.72 -8.38
C SER A 127 -22.62 -6.98 -8.81
N GLY A 128 -22.08 -6.19 -9.74
CA GLY A 128 -20.69 -6.32 -10.18
C GLY A 128 -19.65 -5.71 -9.22
N VAL A 129 -20.07 -5.03 -8.13
CA VAL A 129 -19.16 -4.40 -7.16
C VAL A 129 -18.33 -5.43 -6.40
N ASP A 130 -18.90 -6.58 -6.07
CA ASP A 130 -18.18 -7.66 -5.37
C ASP A 130 -16.98 -8.18 -6.18
N SER A 131 -17.14 -8.24 -7.50
CA SER A 131 -16.05 -8.61 -8.42
C SER A 131 -14.92 -7.58 -8.39
N LEU A 132 -15.22 -6.30 -8.19
CA LEU A 132 -14.22 -5.22 -8.07
C LEU A 132 -13.42 -5.35 -6.78
N LEU A 133 -14.11 -5.62 -5.66
CA LEU A 133 -13.45 -5.91 -4.39
C LEU A 133 -12.49 -7.09 -4.54
N LYS A 134 -12.93 -8.20 -5.15
CA LYS A 134 -12.06 -9.36 -5.42
C LYS A 134 -10.83 -8.99 -6.25
N ILE A 135 -10.97 -8.16 -7.28
CA ILE A 135 -9.84 -7.67 -8.10
C ILE A 135 -8.89 -6.81 -7.26
N SER A 136 -9.42 -5.88 -6.45
CA SER A 136 -8.61 -5.05 -5.55
C SER A 136 -7.87 -5.90 -4.52
N HIS A 137 -8.52 -6.93 -3.97
CA HIS A 137 -7.91 -7.86 -3.02
C HIS A 137 -6.77 -8.65 -3.68
N ALA A 138 -7.01 -9.22 -4.86
CA ALA A 138 -6.01 -9.94 -5.64
C ALA A 138 -4.81 -9.05 -6.00
N ASN A 139 -5.06 -7.79 -6.36
CA ASN A 139 -4.02 -6.82 -6.65
C ASN A 139 -3.23 -6.43 -5.38
N SER A 140 -3.90 -6.22 -4.25
CA SER A 140 -3.24 -5.92 -2.96
C SER A 140 -2.34 -7.06 -2.49
N PHE A 141 -2.78 -8.31 -2.70
CA PHE A 141 -2.02 -9.53 -2.43
C PHE A 141 -0.71 -9.58 -3.22
N LEU A 142 -0.68 -8.99 -4.41
CA LEU A 142 0.50 -8.92 -5.25
C LEU A 142 1.39 -7.70 -4.91
N VAL A 143 0.79 -6.52 -4.87
CA VAL A 143 1.50 -5.24 -4.90
C VAL A 143 2.17 -4.94 -3.56
N ASN A 144 1.54 -5.25 -2.43
CA ASN A 144 2.11 -4.96 -1.11
C ASN A 144 3.39 -5.77 -0.87
N PRO A 145 3.41 -7.11 -1.04
CA PRO A 145 4.65 -7.89 -0.96
C PRO A 145 5.72 -7.43 -1.94
N MET A 146 5.32 -7.10 -3.18
CA MET A 146 6.22 -6.64 -4.23
C MET A 146 6.94 -5.33 -3.83
N PHE A 147 6.22 -4.32 -3.35
CA PHE A 147 6.81 -3.06 -2.90
C PHE A 147 7.74 -3.24 -1.70
N CYS A 148 7.33 -4.06 -0.73
CA CYS A 148 8.14 -4.34 0.44
C CYS A 148 9.45 -5.04 0.04
N PHE A 149 9.38 -6.05 -0.83
CA PHE A 149 10.55 -6.73 -1.38
C PHE A 149 11.47 -5.78 -2.15
N ILE A 150 10.94 -4.98 -3.08
CA ILE A 150 11.69 -3.96 -3.83
C ILE A 150 12.38 -2.99 -2.87
N SER A 151 11.67 -2.56 -1.82
CA SER A 151 12.21 -1.71 -0.75
C SER A 151 13.36 -2.35 0.02
N GLY A 152 13.30 -3.67 0.25
CA GLY A 152 14.40 -4.45 0.79
C GLY A 152 15.61 -4.43 -0.15
N VAL A 153 15.40 -4.74 -1.43
CA VAL A 153 16.47 -4.78 -2.46
C VAL A 153 17.20 -3.44 -2.57
N VAL A 154 16.47 -2.32 -2.58
CA VAL A 154 17.09 -0.98 -2.66
C VAL A 154 17.82 -0.57 -1.37
N SER A 155 17.59 -1.30 -0.28
CA SER A 155 18.19 -1.02 1.02
C SER A 155 19.47 -1.83 1.26
N GLN A 156 19.84 -2.74 0.35
CA GLN A 156 21.00 -3.63 0.48
C GLN A 156 22.34 -2.92 0.71
N GLY A 157 23.28 -3.64 1.33
CA GLY A 157 24.67 -3.23 1.54
C GLY A 157 24.98 -2.71 2.95
N LYS A 158 26.27 -2.45 3.22
CA LYS A 158 26.73 -2.05 4.55
C LYS A 158 26.23 -0.64 4.94
N PRO A 159 25.87 -0.42 6.22
CA PRO A 159 25.64 0.93 6.75
C PRO A 159 26.88 1.80 6.59
N SER A 160 26.67 3.08 6.28
CA SER A 160 27.73 4.10 6.30
C SER A 160 27.11 5.45 6.67
N TYR A 161 27.90 6.38 7.21
CA TYR A 161 27.41 7.72 7.56
C TYR A 161 26.71 8.40 6.39
N ARG A 162 27.28 8.31 5.18
CA ARG A 162 26.68 8.85 3.95
C ARG A 162 25.31 8.24 3.66
N ARG A 163 25.12 6.93 3.89
CA ARG A 163 23.83 6.27 3.68
C ARG A 163 22.81 6.65 4.73
N VAL A 164 23.22 6.79 6.00
CA VAL A 164 22.34 7.24 7.09
C VAL A 164 21.86 8.67 6.82
N VAL A 165 22.77 9.57 6.45
CA VAL A 165 22.42 10.95 6.08
C VAL A 165 21.46 10.98 4.89
N ARG A 166 21.72 10.21 3.83
CA ARG A 166 20.79 10.09 2.70
C ARG A 166 19.44 9.51 3.10
N TYR A 167 19.41 8.52 3.99
CA TYR A 167 18.17 7.96 4.53
C TYR A 167 17.35 9.02 5.26
N VAL A 168 17.98 9.82 6.13
CA VAL A 168 17.30 10.92 6.81
C VAL A 168 16.81 11.96 5.81
N GLN A 169 17.69 12.42 4.92
CA GLN A 169 17.42 13.52 3.99
C GLN A 169 16.40 13.19 2.89
N TYR A 170 16.40 11.96 2.38
CA TYR A 170 15.59 11.57 1.21
C TYR A 170 14.44 10.60 1.54
N LEU A 171 14.27 10.21 2.81
CA LEU A 171 13.12 9.41 3.23
C LEU A 171 12.47 9.96 4.50
N VAL A 172 13.21 10.05 5.61
CA VAL A 172 12.62 10.46 6.90
C VAL A 172 12.07 11.88 6.82
N LEU A 173 12.92 12.84 6.44
CA LEU A 173 12.53 14.24 6.38
C LEU A 173 11.41 14.49 5.36
N PRO A 174 11.45 13.99 4.11
CA PRO A 174 10.32 14.06 3.19
C PRO A 174 9.02 13.48 3.75
N THR A 175 9.09 12.36 4.48
CA THR A 175 7.92 11.75 5.11
C THR A 175 7.33 12.66 6.18
N LEU A 176 8.18 13.25 7.04
CA LEU A 176 7.76 14.20 8.07
C LEU A 176 7.20 15.48 7.45
N ILE A 177 7.90 16.09 6.49
CA ILE A 177 7.44 17.30 5.79
C ILE A 177 6.09 17.05 5.14
N PHE A 178 5.94 15.92 4.43
CA PHE A 178 4.69 15.60 3.78
C PHE A 178 3.57 15.47 4.81
N HIS A 179 3.75 14.65 5.84
CA HIS A 179 2.69 14.36 6.80
C HIS A 179 2.31 15.57 7.67
N PHE A 180 3.29 16.36 8.12
CA PHE A 180 3.05 17.47 9.04
C PHE A 180 2.71 18.79 8.35
N LEU A 181 3.17 19.00 7.11
CA LEU A 181 2.99 20.29 6.43
C LEU A 181 2.10 20.16 5.19
N MET A 182 2.34 19.13 4.36
CA MET A 182 1.73 19.08 3.04
C MET A 182 0.36 18.40 3.03
N GLU A 183 0.24 17.24 3.68
CA GLU A 183 -1.01 16.45 3.73
C GLU A 183 -2.18 17.27 4.28
N PRO A 184 -2.07 17.99 5.42
CA PRO A 184 -3.17 18.84 5.91
C PRO A 184 -3.54 19.94 4.91
N ALA A 185 -2.54 20.57 4.29
CA ALA A 185 -2.76 21.61 3.29
C ALA A 185 -3.52 21.07 2.07
N PHE A 186 -3.28 19.82 1.67
CA PHE A 186 -3.99 19.21 0.55
C PHE A 186 -5.36 18.68 0.93
N THR A 187 -5.48 17.87 1.98
CA THR A 187 -6.75 17.20 2.33
C THR A 187 -7.82 18.22 2.71
N VAL A 188 -7.44 19.29 3.41
CA VAL A 188 -8.35 20.35 3.84
C VAL A 188 -8.47 21.43 2.79
N GLY A 189 -7.33 21.89 2.25
CA GLY A 189 -7.30 23.03 1.35
C GLY A 189 -7.92 22.76 -0.02
N VAL A 190 -7.73 21.56 -0.56
CA VAL A 190 -8.29 21.20 -1.88
C VAL A 190 -9.81 21.00 -1.82
N GLY A 191 -10.35 20.55 -0.67
CA GLY A 191 -11.78 20.29 -0.50
C GLY A 191 -12.61 21.50 -0.08
N THR A 192 -12.00 22.50 0.56
CA THR A 192 -12.76 23.60 1.20
C THR A 192 -12.35 24.99 0.72
N LEU A 193 -11.11 25.17 0.26
CA LEU A 193 -10.50 26.48 -0.07
C LEU A 193 -10.68 27.55 1.03
N ASP A 194 -11.00 27.16 2.26
CA ASP A 194 -11.24 28.04 3.40
C ASP A 194 -9.93 28.17 4.22
N PRO A 195 -9.28 29.34 4.21
CA PRO A 195 -8.02 29.54 4.91
C PRO A 195 -8.11 29.31 6.43
N GLU A 196 -9.23 29.67 7.07
CA GLU A 196 -9.38 29.52 8.52
C GLU A 196 -9.49 28.03 8.88
N LYS A 197 -10.24 27.27 8.08
CA LYS A 197 -10.35 25.83 8.24
C LYS A 197 -9.01 25.13 7.98
N ILE A 198 -8.26 25.55 6.95
CA ILE A 198 -6.91 25.03 6.68
C ILE A 198 -6.01 25.24 7.90
N VAL A 199 -5.97 26.45 8.47
CA VAL A 199 -5.14 26.76 9.63
C VAL A 199 -5.57 25.94 10.84
N LYS A 200 -6.88 25.87 11.12
CA LYS A 200 -7.41 25.13 12.28
C LYS A 200 -7.16 23.62 12.17
N ASP A 201 -7.41 23.03 11.00
CA ASP A 201 -7.22 21.60 10.77
C ASP A 201 -5.73 21.24 10.69
N THR A 202 -4.87 22.14 10.17
CA THR A 202 -3.41 21.98 10.24
C THR A 202 -2.95 22.01 11.69
N ALA A 203 -3.41 22.98 12.48
CA ALA A 203 -3.08 23.08 13.91
C ALA A 203 -3.57 21.86 14.70
N HIS A 204 -4.75 21.34 14.38
CA HIS A 204 -5.29 20.10 14.96
C HIS A 204 -4.44 18.89 14.55
N THR A 205 -4.07 18.76 13.27
CA THR A 205 -3.22 17.66 12.76
C THR A 205 -1.81 17.67 13.37
N LEU A 206 -1.29 18.85 13.71
CA LEU A 206 -0.03 18.99 14.44
C LEU A 206 -0.12 18.50 15.91
N THR A 207 -1.32 18.25 16.44
CA THR A 207 -1.46 17.59 17.74
C THR A 207 -1.27 16.08 17.59
N TRP A 208 -0.45 15.49 18.48
CA TRP A 208 -0.12 14.07 18.49
C TRP A 208 -1.37 13.15 18.50
N SER A 209 -2.46 13.60 19.13
CA SER A 209 -3.75 12.88 19.19
C SER A 209 -4.54 12.88 17.87
N SER A 210 -4.28 13.78 16.94
CA SER A 210 -4.90 13.75 15.61
C SER A 210 -4.08 12.91 14.63
N MET A 211 -2.76 12.87 14.82
CA MET A 211 -1.87 11.96 14.11
C MET A 211 -2.30 10.50 14.33
N SER A 212 -2.74 10.16 15.55
CA SER A 212 -3.22 8.81 15.85
C SER A 212 -4.47 8.41 15.08
N THR A 213 -5.46 9.28 15.02
CA THR A 213 -6.76 9.00 14.40
C THR A 213 -6.72 9.10 12.87
N HIS A 214 -5.91 9.98 12.28
CA HIS A 214 -5.81 10.13 10.82
C HIS A 214 -4.83 9.12 10.18
N ALA A 215 -3.82 8.64 10.92
CA ALA A 215 -2.84 7.67 10.39
C ALA A 215 -3.43 6.27 10.13
N HIS A 216 -4.52 5.88 10.81
CA HIS A 216 -5.14 4.55 10.61
C HIS A 216 -5.68 4.33 9.19
N HIS A 217 -6.01 5.40 8.47
CA HIS A 217 -6.50 5.33 7.09
C HIS A 217 -5.62 6.08 6.09
N SER A 218 -4.52 6.68 6.55
CA SER A 218 -3.66 7.43 5.65
C SER A 218 -2.81 6.47 4.81
N PRO A 219 -2.74 6.67 3.48
CA PRO A 219 -1.72 6.04 2.62
C PRO A 219 -0.29 6.16 3.18
N ALA A 220 -0.03 7.07 4.11
CA ALA A 220 1.30 7.31 4.67
C ALA A 220 1.86 6.12 5.47
N TRP A 221 1.05 5.12 5.87
CA TRP A 221 1.53 3.98 6.68
C TRP A 221 2.78 3.34 6.10
N TYR A 222 2.84 3.17 4.77
CA TYR A 222 3.97 2.53 4.09
C TYR A 222 5.25 3.35 4.20
N LEU A 223 5.17 4.69 4.18
CA LEU A 223 6.36 5.54 4.33
C LEU A 223 6.90 5.50 5.76
N PHE A 224 6.03 5.48 6.76
CA PHE A 224 6.42 5.24 8.14
C PHE A 224 7.04 3.85 8.30
N ALA A 225 6.42 2.83 7.73
CA ALA A 225 6.95 1.48 7.72
C ALA A 225 8.34 1.43 7.05
N LEU A 226 8.52 2.10 5.91
CA LEU A 226 9.80 2.18 5.22
C LEU A 226 10.88 2.90 6.03
N CYS A 227 10.50 3.95 6.77
CA CYS A 227 11.40 4.58 7.74
C CYS A 227 11.83 3.57 8.82
N LEU A 228 10.88 2.87 9.44
CA LEU A 228 11.15 1.88 10.47
C LEU A 228 12.00 0.71 9.96
N TRP A 229 11.70 0.17 8.79
CA TRP A 229 12.43 -0.94 8.19
C TRP A 229 13.87 -0.57 7.83
N ARG A 230 14.08 0.58 7.17
CA ARG A 230 15.44 1.02 6.82
C ARG A 230 16.22 1.45 8.06
N GLY A 231 15.58 2.14 9.00
CA GLY A 231 16.18 2.51 10.27
C GLY A 231 16.64 1.27 11.05
N SER A 232 15.75 0.27 11.21
CA SER A 232 16.09 -0.99 11.87
C SER A 232 17.14 -1.80 11.09
N ALA A 233 17.17 -1.69 9.75
CA ALA A 233 18.20 -2.32 8.94
C ALA A 233 19.59 -1.77 9.26
N PHE A 234 19.72 -0.45 9.47
CA PHE A 234 20.99 0.18 9.87
C PHE A 234 21.38 -0.10 11.32
N LEU A 235 20.40 -0.20 12.22
CA LEU A 235 20.66 -0.31 13.67
C LEU A 235 20.85 -1.75 14.14
N VAL A 236 20.17 -2.70 13.50
CA VAL A 236 20.07 -4.09 13.98
C VAL A 236 20.41 -5.07 12.87
N TRP A 237 19.63 -5.08 11.78
CA TRP A 237 19.63 -6.23 10.88
C TRP A 237 20.90 -6.38 10.05
N SER A 238 21.59 -5.27 9.72
CA SER A 238 22.88 -5.33 9.02
C SER A 238 24.03 -5.89 9.85
N HIS A 239 23.87 -5.98 11.17
CA HIS A 239 24.88 -6.50 12.09
C HIS A 239 24.75 -8.01 12.33
N LEU A 240 23.69 -8.63 11.82
CA LEU A 240 23.42 -10.04 11.97
C LEU A 240 23.70 -10.79 10.66
N PRO A 241 24.10 -12.07 10.71
CA PRO A 241 24.13 -12.91 9.51
C PRO A 241 22.73 -12.99 8.89
N ALA A 242 22.64 -12.97 7.56
CA ALA A 242 21.38 -12.86 6.81
C ALA A 242 20.27 -13.81 7.29
N ARG A 243 20.62 -15.08 7.55
CA ARG A 243 19.68 -16.09 8.07
C ARG A 243 19.08 -15.70 9.42
N HIS A 244 19.87 -15.20 10.35
CA HIS A 244 19.40 -14.82 11.69
C HIS A 244 18.58 -13.54 11.64
N ALA A 245 18.97 -12.58 10.80
CA ALA A 245 18.20 -11.36 10.59
C ALA A 245 16.82 -11.64 9.98
N LEU A 246 16.73 -12.50 8.96
CA LEU A 246 15.45 -12.89 8.37
C LEU A 246 14.55 -13.63 9.36
N VAL A 247 15.11 -14.56 10.15
CA VAL A 247 14.38 -15.23 11.24
C VAL A 247 13.91 -14.22 12.28
N GLY A 248 14.76 -13.26 12.68
CA GLY A 248 14.39 -12.21 13.63
C GLY A 248 13.27 -11.30 13.11
N MET A 249 13.32 -10.91 11.83
CA MET A 249 12.26 -10.14 11.17
C MET A 249 10.94 -10.93 11.11
N MET A 250 11.01 -12.23 10.81
CA MET A 250 9.85 -13.13 10.84
C MET A 250 9.28 -13.26 12.25
N PHE A 251 10.14 -13.40 13.24
CA PHE A 251 9.75 -13.48 14.65
C PHE A 251 9.05 -12.20 15.10
N VAL A 252 9.57 -11.02 14.78
CA VAL A 252 8.91 -9.72 15.06
C VAL A 252 7.54 -9.65 14.38
N SER A 253 7.44 -10.03 13.10
CA SER A 253 6.16 -10.10 12.40
C SER A 253 5.17 -11.04 13.09
N CYS A 254 5.64 -12.15 13.65
CA CYS A 254 4.78 -13.09 14.34
C CYS A 254 4.33 -12.55 15.70
N LEU A 255 5.25 -12.00 16.49
CA LEU A 255 4.93 -11.40 17.78
C LEU A 255 3.86 -10.31 17.68
N CYS A 256 3.93 -9.46 16.66
CA CYS A 256 2.97 -8.36 16.47
C CYS A 256 1.56 -8.82 16.05
N GLY A 257 1.39 -10.08 15.62
CA GLY A 257 0.05 -10.63 15.39
C GLY A 257 -0.52 -11.36 16.61
N TYR A 258 0.34 -11.88 17.49
CA TYR A 258 -0.07 -12.40 18.80
C TYR A 258 -0.43 -11.30 19.78
N HIS A 259 0.36 -10.23 19.78
CA HIS A 259 0.19 -9.10 20.66
C HIS A 259 -0.09 -7.88 19.81
N GLN A 260 -1.29 -7.28 19.92
CA GLN A 260 -1.42 -5.88 19.54
C GLN A 260 -0.43 -5.11 20.38
N LEU A 261 0.61 -4.61 19.73
CA LEU A 261 1.40 -3.57 20.35
C LEU A 261 0.47 -2.35 20.50
N PRO A 262 0.55 -1.64 21.63
CA PRO A 262 -0.28 -0.47 21.86
C PRO A 262 -0.18 0.45 20.64
N ASP A 263 -1.28 0.64 19.93
CA ASP A 263 -1.33 1.59 18.80
C ASP A 263 -1.17 3.03 19.33
N GLU A 264 -1.27 3.25 20.65
CA GLU A 264 -1.02 4.50 21.34
C GLU A 264 0.46 4.93 21.22
N GLY A 265 0.78 5.63 20.12
CA GLY A 265 2.06 6.32 19.91
C GLY A 265 2.96 5.75 18.82
N MET A 266 2.67 4.57 18.28
CA MET A 266 3.40 3.99 17.15
C MET A 266 2.45 3.49 16.05
N HIS A 267 1.70 4.43 15.46
CA HIS A 267 0.71 4.14 14.42
C HIS A 267 1.33 3.40 13.23
N GLY A 268 0.64 2.35 12.79
CA GLY A 268 1.06 1.52 11.68
C GLY A 268 2.25 0.61 12.00
N PHE A 269 2.74 0.55 13.25
CA PHE A 269 3.82 -0.36 13.61
C PHE A 269 3.41 -1.81 13.44
N ASN A 270 2.20 -2.20 13.87
CA ASN A 270 1.69 -3.56 13.67
C ASN A 270 1.66 -3.93 12.17
N THR A 271 1.18 -3.01 11.32
CA THR A 271 1.21 -3.17 9.85
C THR A 271 2.64 -3.21 9.30
N ALA A 272 3.53 -2.37 9.78
CA ALA A 272 4.93 -2.35 9.38
C ALA A 272 5.62 -3.68 9.75
N ALA A 273 5.44 -4.15 10.97
CA ALA A 273 5.98 -5.42 11.45
C ALA A 273 5.41 -6.59 10.64
N ALA A 274 4.12 -6.54 10.31
CA ALA A 274 3.45 -7.51 9.46
C ALA A 274 4.12 -7.67 8.07
N TYR A 275 4.58 -6.57 7.48
CA TYR A 275 5.24 -6.61 6.17
C TYR A 275 6.78 -6.67 6.23
N LEU A 276 7.37 -6.66 7.43
CA LEU A 276 8.80 -6.73 7.65
C LEU A 276 9.47 -7.96 7.00
N PRO A 277 8.86 -9.17 6.97
CA PRO A 277 9.49 -10.33 6.33
C PRO A 277 9.67 -10.18 4.82
N TYR A 278 8.74 -9.51 4.13
CA TYR A 278 8.84 -9.22 2.70
C TYR A 278 9.99 -8.26 2.42
N PHE A 279 10.14 -7.21 3.25
CA PHE A 279 11.29 -6.33 3.22
C PHE A 279 12.60 -7.10 3.50
N GLY A 280 12.60 -7.95 4.52
CA GLY A 280 13.74 -8.78 4.89
C GLY A 280 14.21 -9.70 3.78
N LEU A 281 13.26 -10.37 3.12
CA LEU A 281 13.54 -11.20 1.96
C LEU A 281 14.27 -10.37 0.91
N GLY A 282 13.74 -9.21 0.52
CA GLY A 282 14.40 -8.31 -0.44
C GLY A 282 15.77 -7.82 0.03
N PHE A 283 15.93 -7.48 1.31
CA PHE A 283 17.18 -6.97 1.87
C PHE A 283 18.31 -7.99 1.89
N PHE A 284 18.00 -9.29 2.00
CA PHE A 284 18.99 -10.36 1.95
C PHE A 284 19.02 -11.14 0.62
N PHE A 285 18.09 -10.84 -0.30
CA PHE A 285 17.99 -11.54 -1.59
C PHE A 285 19.20 -11.24 -2.48
N PRO A 286 19.84 -12.23 -3.12
CA PRO A 286 20.96 -12.00 -4.03
C PRO A 286 20.48 -11.48 -5.40
N PHE A 287 19.83 -10.30 -5.41
CA PHE A 287 19.08 -9.76 -6.55
C PHE A 287 19.93 -9.68 -7.82
N GLN A 288 21.11 -9.06 -7.75
CA GLN A 288 21.97 -8.91 -8.92
C GLN A 288 22.48 -10.24 -9.46
N ALA A 289 22.81 -11.19 -8.58
CA ALA A 289 23.26 -12.52 -8.99
C ALA A 289 22.14 -13.26 -9.73
N VAL A 290 20.91 -13.24 -9.19
CA VAL A 290 19.74 -13.88 -9.84
C VAL A 290 19.43 -13.22 -11.18
N VAL A 291 19.41 -11.89 -11.26
CA VAL A 291 19.17 -11.17 -12.52
C VAL A 291 20.21 -11.51 -13.58
N ASN A 292 21.48 -11.64 -13.18
CA ASN A 292 22.58 -11.99 -14.08
C ASN A 292 22.59 -13.46 -14.50
N SER A 293 22.11 -14.37 -13.64
CA SER A 293 22.08 -15.80 -13.92
C SER A 293 20.88 -16.25 -14.75
N LEU A 294 19.77 -15.50 -14.71
CA LEU A 294 18.57 -15.86 -15.47
C LEU A 294 18.70 -15.39 -16.93
N PRO A 295 18.41 -16.24 -17.93
CA PRO A 295 18.33 -15.80 -19.31
C PRO A 295 17.18 -14.78 -19.48
N GLN A 296 17.24 -13.99 -20.55
CA GLN A 296 16.10 -13.15 -20.92
C GLN A 296 14.92 -14.06 -21.31
N PRO A 297 13.75 -13.92 -20.67
CA PRO A 297 12.61 -14.77 -20.94
C PRO A 297 12.04 -14.47 -22.33
N SER A 298 11.57 -15.51 -23.02
CA SER A 298 10.84 -15.33 -24.27
C SER A 298 9.48 -14.68 -24.01
N VAL A 299 8.93 -14.00 -25.02
CA VAL A 299 7.58 -13.40 -24.96
C VAL A 299 6.53 -14.42 -24.52
N LEU A 300 6.61 -15.63 -25.09
CA LEU A 300 5.69 -16.72 -24.75
C LEU A 300 5.81 -17.09 -23.27
N THR A 301 7.03 -17.20 -22.75
CA THR A 301 7.29 -17.45 -21.33
C THR A 301 6.68 -16.35 -20.45
N CYS A 302 6.87 -15.07 -20.82
CA CYS A 302 6.28 -13.94 -20.10
C CYS A 302 4.75 -14.02 -20.08
N CYS A 303 4.11 -14.27 -21.23
CA CYS A 303 2.66 -14.41 -21.34
C CYS A 303 2.13 -15.58 -20.50
N LEU A 304 2.79 -16.74 -20.55
CA LEU A 304 2.39 -17.92 -19.79
C LEU A 304 2.52 -17.68 -18.28
N VAL A 305 3.62 -17.10 -17.83
CA VAL A 305 3.80 -16.78 -16.39
C VAL A 305 2.81 -15.72 -15.94
N PHE A 306 2.54 -14.70 -16.75
CA PHE A 306 1.52 -13.70 -16.41
C PHE A 306 0.12 -14.33 -16.29
N ALA A 307 -0.25 -15.21 -17.21
CA ALA A 307 -1.53 -15.93 -17.17
C ALA A 307 -1.62 -16.84 -15.93
N LEU A 308 -0.54 -17.55 -15.59
CA LEU A 308 -0.46 -18.38 -14.39
C LEU A 308 -0.56 -17.55 -13.10
N VAL A 309 0.13 -16.41 -13.02
CA VAL A 309 0.03 -15.49 -11.88
C VAL A 309 -1.39 -14.92 -11.77
N SER A 310 -2.01 -14.54 -12.88
CA SER A 310 -3.39 -14.04 -12.90
C SER A 310 -4.38 -15.09 -12.41
N LEU A 311 -4.23 -16.34 -12.87
CA LEU A 311 -5.02 -17.47 -12.41
C LEU A 311 -4.80 -17.75 -10.92
N TYR A 312 -3.54 -17.72 -10.47
CA TYR A 312 -3.20 -17.89 -9.07
C TYR A 312 -3.88 -16.83 -8.20
N LEU A 313 -3.74 -15.55 -8.54
CA LEU A 313 -4.32 -14.45 -7.76
C LEU A 313 -5.85 -14.42 -7.79
N SER A 314 -6.47 -14.83 -8.90
CA SER A 314 -7.94 -14.73 -9.07
C SER A 314 -8.70 -15.97 -8.60
N VAL A 315 -8.04 -17.14 -8.55
CA VAL A 315 -8.69 -18.42 -8.23
C VAL A 315 -8.01 -19.09 -7.05
N LEU A 316 -6.71 -19.40 -7.15
CA LEU A 316 -6.05 -20.25 -6.17
C LEU A 316 -5.80 -19.54 -4.84
N ALA A 317 -5.31 -18.30 -4.85
CA ALA A 317 -5.03 -17.54 -3.64
C ALA A 317 -6.30 -17.29 -2.80
N PRO A 318 -7.46 -16.90 -3.38
CA PRO A 318 -8.72 -16.84 -2.64
C PRO A 318 -9.19 -18.20 -2.08
N LEU A 319 -8.92 -19.31 -2.79
CA LEU A 319 -9.30 -20.65 -2.29
C LEU A 319 -8.40 -21.14 -1.14
N ILE A 320 -7.11 -20.82 -1.20
CA ILE A 320 -6.11 -21.24 -0.20
C ILE A 320 -6.16 -20.32 1.04
N CYS A 321 -6.38 -19.02 0.82
CA CYS A 321 -6.42 -17.98 1.82
C CYS A 321 -7.73 -17.17 1.68
N PRO A 322 -8.90 -17.74 2.05
CA PRO A 322 -10.21 -17.11 1.87
C PRO A 322 -10.34 -15.78 2.61
N THR A 323 -9.63 -15.64 3.73
CA THR A 323 -9.46 -14.38 4.45
C THR A 323 -8.35 -13.56 3.79
N ILE A 324 -8.64 -12.94 2.65
CA ILE A 324 -7.72 -11.99 2.03
C ILE A 324 -7.72 -10.71 2.87
N ASP A 325 -6.90 -10.68 3.91
CA ASP A 325 -6.67 -9.48 4.71
C ASP A 325 -5.90 -8.45 3.89
N LEU A 326 -6.65 -7.46 3.40
CA LEU A 326 -6.22 -6.37 2.52
C LEU A 326 -4.98 -5.59 2.99
N HIS A 327 -4.68 -5.59 4.29
CA HIS A 327 -3.69 -4.70 4.88
C HIS A 327 -2.67 -5.39 5.78
N GLY A 328 -2.59 -6.72 5.76
CA GLY A 328 -1.69 -7.44 6.66
C GLY A 328 -2.02 -7.22 8.14
N TRP A 329 -3.30 -6.96 8.43
CA TRP A 329 -3.86 -6.95 9.78
C TRP A 329 -4.12 -8.40 10.16
N TYR A 330 -3.20 -8.98 10.92
CA TYR A 330 -3.37 -10.34 11.45
C TYR A 330 -3.29 -10.31 12.98
N GLY A 331 -3.72 -9.21 13.60
CA GLY A 331 -3.87 -9.18 15.05
C GLY A 331 -4.97 -10.17 15.43
N TYR A 332 -4.63 -11.17 16.24
CA TYR A 332 -5.64 -12.01 16.90
C TYR A 332 -6.41 -11.23 17.97
N SER A 333 -5.81 -10.16 18.50
CA SER A 333 -6.44 -9.30 19.49
C SER A 333 -7.45 -8.34 18.85
N GLN A 334 -8.63 -8.35 19.45
CA GLN A 334 -9.78 -7.47 19.25
C GLN A 334 -9.47 -6.25 18.38
N ASN A 335 -9.88 -6.34 17.11
CA ASN A 335 -10.04 -5.15 16.30
C ASN A 335 -11.05 -4.26 17.05
N PRO A 336 -10.72 -3.01 17.43
CA PRO A 336 -11.69 -2.10 18.07
C PRO A 336 -12.90 -1.81 17.17
N PHE A 337 -12.82 -2.23 15.91
CA PHE A 337 -13.93 -2.29 14.97
C PHE A 337 -14.45 -3.74 14.88
N PRO A 338 -15.54 -4.10 15.59
CA PRO A 338 -16.12 -5.45 15.57
C PRO A 338 -16.58 -5.92 14.17
N ASN A 339 -16.68 -5.01 13.20
CA ASN A 339 -17.03 -5.34 11.81
C ASN A 339 -15.83 -5.79 10.95
N TYR A 340 -14.61 -5.68 11.47
CA TYR A 340 -13.38 -6.10 10.78
C TYR A 340 -12.60 -7.16 11.56
N SER A 341 -13.09 -7.61 12.71
CA SER A 341 -12.64 -8.87 13.30
C SER A 341 -13.16 -10.00 12.43
N ILE A 342 -12.24 -10.68 11.76
CA ILE A 342 -12.49 -11.88 10.97
C ILE A 342 -13.30 -12.87 11.85
N PRO A 343 -14.58 -13.16 11.51
CA PRO A 343 -15.45 -14.00 12.33
C PRO A 343 -14.85 -15.39 12.59
N GLU A 344 -13.99 -15.88 11.69
CA GLU A 344 -13.26 -17.13 11.88
C GLU A 344 -12.33 -17.13 13.10
N PHE A 345 -11.82 -15.97 13.54
CA PHE A 345 -10.96 -15.88 14.72
C PHE A 345 -11.72 -15.68 16.04
N LEU A 346 -12.96 -15.17 15.99
CA LEU A 346 -13.81 -15.05 17.18
C LEU A 346 -14.18 -16.43 17.76
N ASN A 347 -14.20 -17.46 16.92
CA ASN A 347 -14.47 -18.85 17.30
C ASN A 347 -13.24 -19.76 17.21
N ALA A 348 -12.05 -19.20 16.98
CA ALA A 348 -10.82 -19.97 16.82
C ALA A 348 -10.43 -20.65 18.14
N GLY A 349 -10.12 -21.94 18.09
CA GLY A 349 -9.70 -22.69 19.28
C GLY A 349 -8.30 -22.30 19.75
N PRO A 350 -7.86 -22.77 20.93
CA PRO A 350 -6.51 -22.52 21.43
C PRO A 350 -5.41 -22.95 20.45
N TRP A 351 -5.64 -24.01 19.68
CA TRP A 351 -4.71 -24.50 18.66
C TRP A 351 -4.57 -23.55 17.47
N ASP A 352 -5.65 -22.92 17.03
CA ASP A 352 -5.60 -21.92 15.96
C ASP A 352 -4.74 -20.72 16.35
N TYR A 353 -4.83 -20.31 17.63
CA TYR A 353 -3.95 -19.32 18.21
C TYR A 353 -2.49 -19.85 18.27
N SER A 354 -2.24 -20.99 18.90
CA SER A 354 -0.88 -21.54 19.05
C SER A 354 -0.15 -21.78 17.72
N LEU A 355 -0.88 -22.07 16.63
CA LEU A 355 -0.34 -22.30 15.30
C LEU A 355 -0.45 -21.08 14.37
N TRP A 356 -0.84 -19.92 14.88
CA TRP A 356 -0.98 -18.71 14.08
C TRP A 356 0.36 -18.31 13.41
N TRP A 357 1.50 -18.47 14.09
CA TRP A 357 2.82 -18.19 13.50
C TRP A 357 3.10 -19.03 12.24
N SER A 358 2.67 -20.30 12.20
CA SER A 358 2.93 -21.16 11.05
C SER A 358 2.08 -20.74 9.86
N ARG A 359 0.83 -20.30 10.10
CA ARG A 359 -0.01 -19.67 9.07
C ARG A 359 0.66 -18.42 8.51
N ARG A 360 1.23 -17.59 9.38
CA ARG A 360 1.92 -16.36 8.99
C ARG A 360 3.12 -16.63 8.08
N VAL A 361 3.96 -17.60 8.46
CA VAL A 361 5.11 -18.03 7.65
C VAL A 361 4.65 -18.60 6.30
N ALA A 362 3.66 -19.49 6.30
CA ALA A 362 3.13 -20.08 5.08
C ALA A 362 2.57 -19.01 4.13
N LYS A 363 1.78 -18.06 4.65
CA LYS A 363 1.25 -16.96 3.86
C LYS A 363 2.36 -16.08 3.28
N PHE A 364 3.34 -15.68 4.07
CA PHE A 364 4.50 -14.94 3.56
C PHE A 364 5.18 -15.65 2.37
N LEU A 365 5.39 -16.97 2.48
CA LEU A 365 6.02 -17.75 1.41
C LEU A 365 5.15 -17.78 0.15
N LEU A 366 3.85 -18.02 0.31
CA LEU A 366 2.87 -18.06 -0.80
C LEU A 366 2.76 -16.70 -1.50
N ASP A 367 2.61 -15.63 -0.72
CA ASP A 367 2.48 -14.25 -1.19
C ASP A 367 3.67 -13.81 -2.04
N MET A 368 4.88 -14.32 -1.77
CA MET A 368 6.08 -13.96 -2.52
C MET A 368 6.23 -14.68 -3.86
N VAL A 369 5.50 -15.77 -4.11
CA VAL A 369 5.62 -16.53 -5.37
C VAL A 369 5.26 -15.66 -6.59
N ALA A 370 4.09 -15.04 -6.57
CA ALA A 370 3.62 -14.22 -7.68
C ALA A 370 4.49 -12.97 -7.93
N PRO A 371 4.85 -12.15 -6.93
CA PRO A 371 5.77 -11.02 -7.10
C PRO A 371 7.12 -11.42 -7.69
N LEU A 372 7.74 -12.50 -7.22
CA LEU A 372 9.06 -12.92 -7.72
C LEU A 372 8.96 -13.39 -9.18
N LEU A 373 7.92 -14.14 -9.54
CA LEU A 373 7.67 -14.53 -10.92
C LEU A 373 7.48 -13.33 -11.83
N LEU A 374 6.69 -12.32 -11.41
CA LEU A 374 6.52 -11.10 -12.20
C LEU A 374 7.83 -10.32 -12.34
N ILE A 375 8.56 -10.09 -11.25
CA ILE A 375 9.82 -9.34 -11.26
C ILE A 375 10.86 -10.00 -12.16
N PHE A 376 11.08 -11.31 -12.02
CA PHE A 376 12.20 -11.96 -12.72
C PHE A 376 11.83 -12.47 -14.10
N VAL A 377 10.57 -12.78 -14.39
CA VAL A 377 10.15 -13.39 -15.66
C VAL A 377 9.32 -12.45 -16.53
N VAL A 378 8.48 -11.58 -15.96
CA VAL A 378 7.55 -10.76 -16.76
C VAL A 378 8.06 -9.34 -16.99
N PHE A 379 8.63 -8.71 -15.95
CA PHE A 379 8.98 -7.30 -16.00
C PHE A 379 10.24 -7.03 -16.84
N PRO A 380 10.30 -5.85 -17.50
CA PRO A 380 11.44 -5.48 -18.33
C PRO A 380 12.74 -5.36 -17.59
N ARG A 381 13.72 -6.11 -18.08
CA ARG A 381 15.11 -5.99 -17.66
C ARG A 381 15.88 -4.91 -18.41
N SER A 382 15.35 -4.42 -19.53
CA SER A 382 15.94 -3.35 -20.33
C SER A 382 15.33 -1.99 -20.03
N LYS A 383 16.06 -0.93 -20.37
CA LYS A 383 15.56 0.44 -20.36
C LYS A 383 14.36 0.60 -21.29
N MET A 384 13.26 1.07 -20.72
CA MET A 384 12.00 1.41 -21.37
C MET A 384 11.80 2.94 -21.34
N PRO A 385 10.94 3.52 -22.20
CA PRO A 385 10.66 4.95 -22.18
C PRO A 385 10.14 5.46 -20.83
N LEU A 386 9.49 4.59 -20.04
CA LEU A 386 8.96 4.92 -18.72
C LEU A 386 9.87 4.50 -17.55
N THR A 387 11.05 3.90 -17.80
CA THR A 387 11.98 3.47 -16.74
C THR A 387 12.36 4.61 -15.81
N TYR A 388 12.52 5.83 -16.35
CA TYR A 388 12.87 7.00 -15.55
C TYR A 388 11.81 7.34 -14.48
N LEU A 389 10.53 6.97 -14.68
CA LEU A 389 9.47 7.19 -13.70
C LEU A 389 9.73 6.41 -12.40
N GLY A 390 10.37 5.24 -12.52
CA GLY A 390 10.71 4.36 -11.40
C GLY A 390 11.53 5.04 -10.30
N GLN A 391 12.36 5.99 -10.70
CA GLN A 391 13.25 6.75 -9.82
C GLN A 391 12.51 7.81 -9.00
N HIS A 392 11.26 8.11 -9.37
CA HIS A 392 10.50 9.24 -8.83
C HIS A 392 9.13 8.83 -8.27
N THR A 393 8.88 7.54 -8.11
CA THR A 393 7.61 6.97 -7.63
C THR A 393 7.14 7.51 -6.28
N LEU A 394 8.05 8.00 -5.43
CA LEU A 394 7.68 8.68 -4.18
C LEU A 394 6.73 9.85 -4.40
N TYR A 395 6.93 10.66 -5.45
CA TYR A 395 6.04 11.80 -5.74
C TYR A 395 4.62 11.30 -6.05
N SER A 396 4.47 10.39 -7.01
CA SER A 396 3.16 9.81 -7.32
C SER A 396 2.52 9.11 -6.13
N TYR A 397 3.30 8.46 -5.27
CA TYR A 397 2.78 7.80 -4.07
C TYR A 397 2.12 8.80 -3.12
N LEU A 398 2.77 9.94 -2.90
CA LEU A 398 2.32 11.01 -2.02
C LEU A 398 1.13 11.78 -2.60
N PHE A 399 1.14 12.08 -3.90
CA PHE A 399 0.16 12.97 -4.52
C PHE A 399 -0.99 12.29 -5.25
N GLN A 400 -1.02 10.95 -5.37
CA GLN A 400 -2.08 10.21 -6.09
C GLN A 400 -3.50 10.60 -5.66
N TRP A 401 -3.71 10.97 -4.39
CA TRP A 401 -5.00 11.38 -3.84
C TRP A 401 -5.52 12.68 -4.43
N ILE A 402 -4.63 13.60 -4.78
CA ILE A 402 -5.00 14.81 -5.53
C ILE A 402 -5.53 14.41 -6.91
N GLY A 403 -4.88 13.42 -7.56
CA GLY A 403 -5.36 12.85 -8.81
C GLY A 403 -6.75 12.24 -8.69
N PHE A 404 -7.01 11.49 -7.61
CA PHE A 404 -8.33 10.92 -7.32
C PHE A 404 -9.39 12.00 -7.07
N TYR A 405 -9.02 13.07 -6.37
CA TYR A 405 -9.89 14.21 -6.16
C TYR A 405 -10.25 14.90 -7.47
N TRP A 406 -9.27 15.20 -8.32
CA TRP A 406 -9.51 15.80 -9.64
C TRP A 406 -10.39 14.90 -10.51
N TRP A 407 -10.16 13.59 -10.49
CA TRP A 407 -11.03 12.64 -11.16
C TRP A 407 -12.47 12.70 -10.63
N SER A 408 -12.65 12.68 -9.31
CA SER A 408 -13.98 12.78 -8.68
C SER A 408 -14.72 14.04 -9.12
N LEU A 409 -14.03 15.19 -9.14
CA LEU A 409 -14.59 16.44 -9.64
C LEU A 409 -14.99 16.32 -11.11
N LEU A 410 -14.09 15.82 -11.96
CA LEU A 410 -14.35 15.66 -13.39
C LEU A 410 -15.56 14.74 -13.65
N ALA A 411 -15.58 13.57 -13.00
CA ALA A 411 -16.66 12.60 -13.14
C ALA A 411 -18.03 13.18 -12.71
N SER A 412 -18.04 13.96 -11.61
CA SER A 412 -19.26 14.62 -11.14
C SER A 412 -19.81 15.67 -12.11
N LYS A 413 -18.93 16.36 -12.86
CA LYS A 413 -19.30 17.39 -13.82
C LYS A 413 -19.73 16.82 -15.16
N ILE A 414 -19.09 15.74 -15.62
CA ILE A 414 -19.45 15.10 -16.90
C ILE A 414 -20.75 14.31 -16.76
N GLY A 415 -21.04 13.73 -15.59
CA GLY A 415 -22.27 12.98 -15.37
C GLY A 415 -22.31 11.65 -16.13
N PHE A 416 -21.21 10.90 -16.09
CA PHE A 416 -21.10 9.60 -16.76
C PHE A 416 -22.23 8.63 -16.36
N PRO A 417 -22.66 7.74 -17.29
CA PRO A 417 -23.65 6.73 -16.98
C PRO A 417 -23.13 5.75 -15.94
N VAL A 418 -24.01 5.34 -15.03
CA VAL A 418 -23.71 4.31 -14.04
C VAL A 418 -23.76 2.95 -14.73
N ILE A 419 -22.63 2.26 -14.72
CA ILE A 419 -22.48 0.91 -15.26
C ILE A 419 -22.82 -0.08 -14.15
N THR A 420 -23.64 -1.07 -14.48
CA THR A 420 -24.11 -2.10 -13.54
C THR A 420 -23.71 -3.52 -13.93
N SER A 421 -23.26 -3.72 -15.16
CA SER A 421 -22.90 -5.05 -15.69
C SER A 421 -21.43 -5.37 -15.44
N THR A 422 -21.13 -6.65 -15.16
CA THR A 422 -19.75 -7.13 -14.93
C THR A 422 -18.83 -6.84 -16.12
N ALA A 423 -19.29 -7.06 -17.36
CA ALA A 423 -18.50 -6.76 -18.55
C ALA A 423 -18.23 -5.25 -18.68
N GLY A 424 -19.21 -4.41 -18.37
CA GLY A 424 -19.04 -2.97 -18.33
C GLY A 424 -18.06 -2.52 -17.25
N HIS A 425 -18.09 -3.15 -16.06
CA HIS A 425 -17.12 -2.90 -14.99
C HIS A 425 -15.69 -3.19 -15.46
N ILE A 426 -15.47 -4.35 -16.07
CA ILE A 426 -14.16 -4.70 -16.66
C ILE A 426 -13.75 -3.67 -17.71
N GLY A 427 -14.68 -3.26 -18.58
CA GLY A 427 -14.46 -2.20 -19.55
C GLY A 427 -13.98 -0.89 -18.91
N VAL A 428 -14.65 -0.43 -17.85
CA VAL A 428 -14.26 0.79 -17.11
C VAL A 428 -12.89 0.62 -16.45
N LEU A 429 -12.60 -0.53 -15.84
CA LEU A 429 -11.30 -0.77 -15.21
C LEU A 429 -10.14 -0.59 -16.20
N PHE A 430 -10.25 -1.20 -17.38
CA PHE A 430 -9.19 -1.15 -18.39
C PHE A 430 -9.19 0.12 -19.23
N ALA A 431 -10.35 0.67 -19.57
CA ALA A 431 -10.45 1.85 -20.44
C ALA A 431 -10.35 3.18 -19.69
N VAL A 432 -10.63 3.20 -18.39
CA VAL A 432 -10.67 4.43 -17.58
C VAL A 432 -9.64 4.36 -16.45
N TYR A 433 -9.80 3.42 -15.50
CA TYR A 433 -8.99 3.46 -14.26
C TYR A 433 -7.51 3.16 -14.49
N LEU A 434 -7.18 2.18 -15.34
CA LEU A 434 -5.79 1.87 -15.66
C LEU A 434 -5.08 3.04 -16.39
N PRO A 435 -5.65 3.64 -17.46
CA PRO A 435 -5.10 4.84 -18.07
C PRO A 435 -4.98 6.02 -17.10
N LEU A 436 -6.00 6.28 -16.28
CA LEU A 436 -5.92 7.35 -15.27
C LEU A 436 -4.83 7.09 -14.24
N SER A 437 -4.60 5.85 -13.84
CA SER A 437 -3.51 5.48 -12.93
C SER A 437 -2.13 5.76 -13.55
N LEU A 438 -1.96 5.44 -14.83
CA LEU A 438 -0.75 5.75 -15.59
C LEU A 438 -0.56 7.27 -15.76
N LEU A 439 -1.62 8.00 -16.11
CA LEU A 439 -1.58 9.47 -16.24
C LEU A 439 -1.25 10.13 -14.90
N THR A 440 -1.83 9.66 -13.81
CA THR A 440 -1.54 10.10 -12.44
C THR A 440 -0.05 9.91 -12.11
N LEU A 441 0.50 8.73 -12.41
CA LEU A 441 1.92 8.46 -12.25
C LEU A 441 2.78 9.43 -13.09
N ILE A 442 2.53 9.52 -14.40
CA ILE A 442 3.31 10.36 -15.33
C ILE A 442 3.29 11.82 -14.89
N PHE A 443 2.11 12.34 -14.55
CA PHE A 443 1.94 13.73 -14.14
C PHE A 443 2.74 14.03 -12.86
N PHE A 444 2.55 13.23 -11.80
CA PHE A 444 3.19 13.50 -10.51
C PHE A 444 4.68 13.16 -10.47
N THR A 445 5.21 12.40 -11.43
CA THR A 445 6.65 12.15 -11.59
C THR A 445 7.32 13.08 -12.60
N SER A 446 6.55 13.93 -13.29
CA SER A 446 7.06 14.90 -14.27
C SER A 446 8.10 15.85 -13.66
N SER A 447 9.00 16.36 -14.49
CA SER A 447 10.03 17.33 -14.06
C SER A 447 9.41 18.59 -13.44
N TYR A 448 8.29 19.07 -13.98
CA TYR A 448 7.59 20.26 -13.48
C TYR A 448 7.04 20.03 -12.07
N TRP A 449 6.34 18.92 -11.84
CA TRP A 449 5.81 18.61 -10.52
C TRP A 449 6.93 18.38 -9.50
N ARG A 450 8.00 17.69 -9.91
CA ARG A 450 9.17 17.50 -9.05
C ARG A 450 9.87 18.81 -8.72
N ALA A 451 10.01 19.73 -9.67
CA ALA A 451 10.61 21.04 -9.42
C ALA A 451 9.83 21.79 -8.32
N LEU A 452 8.49 21.80 -8.41
CA LEU A 452 7.60 22.45 -7.45
C LEU A 452 7.79 21.94 -6.01
N TRP A 453 7.99 20.63 -5.84
CA TRP A 453 8.07 19.99 -4.51
C TRP A 453 9.48 19.55 -4.10
N SER A 454 10.49 19.86 -4.92
CA SER A 454 11.87 19.43 -4.69
C SER A 454 12.42 19.96 -3.36
N TRP A 455 12.01 21.16 -2.94
CA TRP A 455 12.44 21.76 -1.67
C TRP A 455 12.11 20.89 -0.45
N GLY A 456 10.99 20.16 -0.47
CA GLY A 456 10.57 19.29 0.64
C GLY A 456 10.90 17.81 0.41
N LEU A 457 10.65 17.31 -0.81
CA LEU A 457 10.75 15.87 -1.11
C LEU A 457 12.12 15.44 -1.66
N SER A 458 12.98 16.39 -2.01
CA SER A 458 14.34 16.13 -2.44
C SER A 458 15.23 17.29 -1.99
N PRO A 459 15.39 17.49 -0.66
CA PRO A 459 15.92 18.72 -0.08
C PRO A 459 17.42 18.87 -0.33
N ARG A 460 17.81 19.19 -1.57
CA ARG A 460 19.21 19.41 -2.00
C ARG A 460 19.86 20.59 -1.29
N TRP A 461 19.06 21.51 -0.74
CA TRP A 461 19.54 22.61 0.10
C TRP A 461 20.24 22.11 1.37
N LEU A 462 20.03 20.86 1.80
CA LEU A 462 20.76 20.22 2.89
C LEU A 462 22.11 19.60 2.47
N ASP A 463 22.39 19.44 1.18
CA ASP A 463 23.60 18.75 0.70
C ASP A 463 24.90 19.36 1.26
N PRO A 464 25.07 20.70 1.37
CA PRO A 464 26.28 21.28 1.96
C PRO A 464 26.48 20.91 3.43
N ALA A 465 25.40 20.94 4.23
CA ALA A 465 25.43 20.58 5.65
C ALA A 465 25.67 19.08 5.84
N SER A 466 24.95 18.27 5.06
CA SER A 466 25.13 16.81 4.99
C SER A 466 26.57 16.43 4.65
N LYS A 467 27.19 17.10 3.68
CA LYS A 467 28.59 16.87 3.30
C LYS A 467 29.54 17.18 4.47
N LYS A 468 29.44 18.36 5.07
CA LYS A 468 30.26 18.75 6.24
C LYS A 468 30.13 17.76 7.40
N LEU A 469 28.90 17.31 7.69
CA LEU A 469 28.66 16.33 8.74
C LEU A 469 29.33 14.98 8.44
N VAL A 470 29.23 14.49 7.19
CA VAL A 470 29.89 13.24 6.79
C VAL A 470 31.40 13.39 6.89
N ASP A 471 31.96 14.47 6.35
CA ASP A 471 33.40 14.75 6.38
C ASP A 471 33.91 14.75 7.84
N TYR A 472 33.22 15.46 8.74
CA TYR A 472 33.52 15.48 10.18
C TYR A 472 33.46 14.09 10.84
N LEU A 473 32.43 13.30 10.55
CA LEU A 473 32.26 11.96 11.12
C LEU A 473 33.29 10.95 10.60
N THR A 474 33.81 11.17 9.38
CA THR A 474 34.82 10.32 8.75
C THR A 474 36.25 10.77 8.96
N ALA A 475 36.49 12.02 9.38
CA ALA A 475 37.81 12.54 9.68
C ALA A 475 38.50 11.70 10.77
N GLU A 476 39.79 11.40 10.59
CA GLU A 476 40.57 10.65 11.59
C GLU A 476 40.55 11.35 12.96
N PRO A 477 40.55 10.60 14.08
CA PRO A 477 40.45 11.20 15.41
C PRO A 477 41.48 12.31 15.68
N GLY A 478 42.69 12.20 15.11
CA GLY A 478 43.78 13.16 15.28
C GLY A 478 43.64 14.47 14.51
N SER A 479 42.80 14.54 13.47
CA SER A 479 42.56 15.80 12.72
C SER A 479 41.42 16.64 13.30
N ARG A 480 40.62 16.08 14.22
CA ARG A 480 39.46 16.76 14.82
C ARG A 480 39.81 17.82 15.87
N SER A 481 41.03 17.79 16.42
CA SER A 481 41.47 18.72 17.47
C SER A 481 42.06 20.03 16.94
N ALA A 482 42.36 20.15 15.65
CA ALA A 482 43.04 21.33 15.08
C ALA A 482 42.08 22.47 14.67
N GLU A 483 40.77 22.21 14.56
CA GLU A 483 39.76 23.23 14.17
C GLU A 483 39.05 23.90 15.36
N LYS A 484 39.53 23.65 16.58
CA LYS A 484 39.14 24.43 17.78
C LYS A 484 40.36 25.15 18.35
N CYS A 485 40.94 26.06 17.57
CA CYS A 485 41.75 27.16 18.10
C CYS A 485 41.55 28.39 17.22
#